data_AF-A0A926WZQ3-F1
#
_entry.id   AF-A0A926WZQ3-F1
#
_cell.length_a   1.000
_cell.length_b   1.000
_cell.length_c   1.000
_cell.angle_alpha   90.00
_cell.angle_beta   90.00
_cell.angle_gamma   90.00
#
_symmetry.space_group_name_H-M   'P 1'
#
loop_
_entity.id
_entity.type
_entity.pdbx_description
1 polymer ?
#
loop_
_entity_poly.entity_id
_entity_poly.type
_entity_poly.pdbx_seq_one_letter_code
_entity_poly.pdbx_strand_id
1 'polypeptide(L)'
;MNRIRIALLIIYVLLFILLRSIKMLIWAKTIGKDIYINAWYGELGNNLIQIVHAEYLSQKTGLTIHLPKHRYLNLEQSYRIHTISPSVPQDVDPGTTGLFLADLRSHPGEVSLRRELFRSFFYKYDISPFKPSLTEYRTLFQTKALPLISSRASQRVTDETLVIHMRSGDVFQKKPHPAYVQPPVSFYLKIIEEFNFTDILIVTQNDFRNPCIEHLKQLIPTVRVQASTLEDDISAILSARNLVTAFSTFSIALAFASTQIKQLYIPQLQVKKDYWRTLFWSPIFKLAFQSNDYNNQFESLDFTLYPIKIHNYVAIGDWKNNQAQRDLMIHHSREHLSF
;
A
#
# COMPACT_ATOMS: atom_id res chain seq x y z
N MET A 1 -15.99 16.51 16.52
CA MET A 1 -16.99 16.61 15.42
C MET A 1 -18.35 16.20 15.98
N ASN A 2 -19.46 16.92 15.73
CA ASN A 2 -20.77 16.62 16.33
C ASN A 2 -21.24 15.19 15.95
N ARG A 3 -21.75 14.38 16.90
CA ARG A 3 -22.23 13.00 16.68
C ARG A 3 -23.21 12.91 15.50
N ILE A 4 -24.04 13.93 15.31
CA ILE A 4 -24.98 14.02 14.17
C ILE A 4 -24.22 14.12 12.83
N ARG A 5 -23.15 14.91 12.74
CA ARG A 5 -22.34 15.02 11.52
C ARG A 5 -21.62 13.71 11.19
N ILE A 6 -21.15 12.99 12.21
CA ILE A 6 -20.53 11.67 12.03
C ILE A 6 -21.57 10.68 11.51
N ALA A 7 -22.76 10.62 12.10
CA ALA A 7 -23.84 9.73 11.66
C ALA A 7 -24.26 10.02 10.21
N LEU A 8 -24.40 11.29 9.85
CA LEU A 8 -24.70 11.70 8.47
C LEU A 8 -23.58 11.33 7.49
N LEU A 9 -22.31 11.49 7.88
CA LEU A 9 -21.17 11.06 7.06
C LEU A 9 -21.17 9.54 6.88
N ILE A 10 -21.47 8.76 7.93
CA ILE A 10 -21.55 7.30 7.86
C ILE A 10 -22.68 6.89 6.91
N ILE A 11 -23.89 7.45 7.07
CA ILE A 11 -25.03 7.16 6.18
C ILE A 11 -24.68 7.52 4.74
N TYR A 12 -24.05 8.68 4.53
CA TYR A 12 -23.58 9.11 3.22
C TYR A 12 -22.58 8.12 2.61
N VAL A 13 -21.58 7.67 3.37
CA VAL A 13 -20.59 6.69 2.90
C VAL A 13 -21.23 5.31 2.64
N LEU A 14 -22.17 4.88 3.47
CA LEU A 14 -22.88 3.62 3.29
C LEU A 14 -23.77 3.65 2.05
N LEU A 15 -24.54 4.72 1.87
CA LEU A 15 -25.35 4.94 0.67
C LEU A 15 -24.47 5.02 -0.58
N PHE A 16 -23.32 5.69 -0.46
CA PHE A 16 -22.31 5.76 -1.51
C PHE A 16 -21.78 4.37 -1.90
N ILE A 17 -21.41 3.53 -0.93
CA ILE A 17 -20.94 2.16 -1.17
C ILE A 17 -22.07 1.31 -1.78
N LEU A 18 -23.30 1.43 -1.27
CA LEU A 18 -24.46 0.67 -1.74
C LEU A 18 -24.79 1.00 -3.20
N LEU A 19 -24.95 2.29 -3.52
CA LEU A 19 -25.23 2.76 -4.87
C LEU A 19 -24.11 2.37 -5.85
N ARG A 20 -22.84 2.46 -5.43
CA ARG A 20 -21.72 1.97 -6.24
C ARG A 20 -21.76 0.46 -6.45
N SER A 21 -22.08 -0.31 -5.42
CA SER A 21 -22.14 -1.77 -5.51
C SER A 21 -23.28 -2.24 -6.40
N ILE A 22 -24.46 -1.60 -6.28
CA ILE A 22 -25.59 -1.82 -7.20
C ILE A 22 -25.19 -1.46 -8.62
N LYS A 23 -24.54 -0.31 -8.83
CA LYS A 23 -24.04 0.09 -10.14
C LYS A 23 -23.04 -0.93 -10.69
N MET A 24 -22.07 -1.38 -9.90
CA MET A 24 -21.09 -2.43 -10.28
C MET A 24 -21.75 -3.78 -10.59
N LEU A 25 -22.82 -4.16 -9.89
CA LEU A 25 -23.58 -5.39 -10.16
C LEU A 25 -24.39 -5.29 -11.45
N ILE A 26 -25.04 -4.14 -11.68
CA ILE A 26 -25.73 -3.84 -12.94
C ILE A 26 -24.69 -3.86 -14.07
N TRP A 27 -23.57 -3.18 -13.86
CA TRP A 27 -22.43 -3.11 -14.74
C TRP A 27 -21.85 -4.50 -15.04
N ALA A 28 -21.61 -5.36 -14.07
CA ALA A 28 -21.17 -6.74 -14.32
C ALA A 28 -22.16 -7.55 -15.17
N LYS A 29 -23.46 -7.20 -15.16
CA LYS A 29 -24.49 -7.80 -16.02
C LYS A 29 -24.65 -7.14 -17.40
N THR A 30 -24.13 -5.93 -17.61
CA THR A 30 -24.39 -5.11 -18.83
C THR A 30 -23.15 -4.50 -19.51
N ILE A 31 -21.97 -4.54 -18.88
CA ILE A 31 -20.71 -3.97 -19.39
C ILE A 31 -20.14 -4.81 -20.53
N GLY A 32 -19.34 -4.15 -21.36
CA GLY A 32 -18.54 -4.74 -22.42
C GLY A 32 -17.44 -5.58 -21.82
N LYS A 33 -16.44 -5.91 -22.63
CA LYS A 33 -15.50 -6.95 -22.26
C LYS A 33 -14.28 -6.42 -21.51
N ASP A 34 -14.24 -5.16 -21.05
CA ASP A 34 -12.96 -4.48 -20.75
C ASP A 34 -12.94 -3.57 -19.49
N ILE A 35 -11.81 -3.59 -18.77
CA ILE A 35 -11.38 -2.74 -17.64
C ILE A 35 -10.27 -1.81 -18.12
N TYR A 36 -10.32 -0.52 -17.80
CA TYR A 36 -9.30 0.47 -18.15
C TYR A 36 -8.75 1.18 -16.91
N ILE A 37 -7.44 1.09 -16.68
CA ILE A 37 -6.76 1.99 -15.75
C ILE A 37 -6.50 3.31 -16.49
N ASN A 38 -7.29 4.35 -16.22
CA ASN A 38 -7.20 5.58 -17.02
C ASN A 38 -5.83 6.27 -16.90
N ALA A 39 -5.30 6.32 -15.68
CA ALA A 39 -3.98 6.84 -15.36
C ALA A 39 -3.48 6.20 -14.07
N TRP A 40 -2.17 6.13 -13.93
CA TRP A 40 -1.52 5.64 -12.71
C TRP A 40 -1.72 6.62 -11.56
N TYR A 41 -2.31 6.14 -10.46
CA TYR A 41 -2.40 6.90 -9.22
C TYR A 41 -1.18 6.66 -8.32
N GLY A 42 -0.44 7.72 -8.00
CA GLY A 42 0.74 7.67 -7.12
C GLY A 42 1.89 6.83 -7.68
N GLU A 43 2.81 6.45 -6.79
CA GLU A 43 4.06 5.77 -7.12
C GLU A 43 3.89 4.24 -7.28
N LEU A 44 5.00 3.56 -7.63
CA LEU A 44 5.04 2.14 -7.98
C LEU A 44 4.24 1.22 -7.04
N GLY A 45 4.37 1.38 -5.72
CA GLY A 45 3.61 0.56 -4.76
C GLY A 45 2.09 0.65 -4.94
N ASN A 46 1.58 1.85 -5.26
CA ASN A 46 0.18 2.03 -5.60
C ASN A 46 -0.14 1.42 -6.97
N ASN A 47 0.76 1.54 -7.94
CA ASN A 47 0.54 1.02 -9.30
C ASN A 47 0.43 -0.51 -9.30
N LEU A 48 1.25 -1.20 -8.50
CA LEU A 48 1.13 -2.66 -8.31
C LEU A 48 -0.21 -3.05 -7.68
N ILE A 49 -0.69 -2.30 -6.68
CA ILE A 49 -2.02 -2.52 -6.08
C ILE A 49 -3.13 -2.32 -7.12
N GLN A 50 -3.03 -1.30 -7.96
CA GLN A 50 -3.99 -1.02 -9.04
C GLN A 50 -4.10 -2.18 -10.02
N ILE A 51 -2.96 -2.77 -10.41
CA ILE A 51 -2.92 -3.97 -11.27
C ILE A 51 -3.55 -5.16 -10.56
N VAL A 52 -3.19 -5.43 -9.31
CA VAL A 52 -3.75 -6.56 -8.53
C VAL A 52 -5.26 -6.43 -8.36
N HIS A 53 -5.77 -5.22 -8.14
CA HIS A 53 -7.21 -4.96 -8.04
C HIS A 53 -7.92 -5.17 -9.37
N ALA A 54 -7.36 -4.68 -10.48
CA ALA A 54 -7.90 -4.91 -11.82
C ALA A 54 -7.92 -6.41 -12.19
N GLU A 55 -6.84 -7.14 -11.88
CA GLU A 55 -6.73 -8.59 -12.06
C GLU A 55 -7.75 -9.36 -11.23
N TYR A 56 -7.89 -9.00 -9.95
CA TYR A 56 -8.89 -9.63 -9.11
C TYR A 56 -10.30 -9.43 -9.67
N LEU A 57 -10.64 -8.21 -10.07
CA LEU A 57 -11.94 -7.91 -10.67
C LEU A 57 -12.13 -8.67 -11.98
N SER A 58 -11.12 -8.69 -12.85
CA SER A 58 -11.09 -9.45 -14.09
C SER A 58 -11.41 -10.93 -13.86
N GLN A 59 -10.77 -11.57 -12.87
CA GLN A 59 -11.02 -12.97 -12.53
C GLN A 59 -12.45 -13.23 -12.05
N LYS A 60 -13.07 -12.29 -11.32
CA LYS A 60 -14.45 -12.45 -10.82
C LYS A 60 -15.52 -12.15 -11.87
N THR A 61 -15.17 -11.42 -12.93
CA THR A 61 -16.15 -10.86 -13.89
C THR A 61 -15.92 -11.28 -15.35
N GLY A 62 -14.76 -11.81 -15.68
CA GLY A 62 -14.35 -12.13 -17.05
C GLY A 62 -13.93 -10.93 -17.90
N LEU A 63 -13.77 -9.75 -17.31
CA LEU A 63 -13.38 -8.53 -18.03
C LEU A 63 -11.88 -8.54 -18.39
N THR A 64 -11.53 -8.04 -19.57
CA THR A 64 -10.16 -7.90 -20.10
C THR A 64 -9.52 -6.62 -19.58
N ILE A 65 -8.24 -6.62 -19.24
CA ILE A 65 -7.60 -5.44 -18.65
C ILE A 65 -6.82 -4.66 -19.72
N HIS A 66 -7.01 -3.35 -19.69
CA HIS A 66 -6.32 -2.36 -20.47
C HIS A 66 -5.58 -1.40 -19.54
N LEU A 67 -4.29 -1.21 -19.78
CA LEU A 67 -3.42 -0.38 -18.95
C LEU A 67 -2.79 0.77 -19.77
N PRO A 68 -2.48 1.92 -19.15
CA PRO A 68 -1.66 2.93 -19.77
C PRO A 68 -0.19 2.48 -19.69
N LYS A 69 0.67 3.02 -20.55
CA LYS A 69 2.12 2.78 -20.46
C LYS A 69 2.63 3.13 -19.07
N HIS A 70 3.62 2.40 -18.59
CA HIS A 70 4.26 2.65 -17.31
C HIS A 70 5.77 2.72 -17.47
N ARG A 71 6.43 3.61 -16.72
CA ARG A 71 7.87 3.86 -16.86
C ARG A 71 8.73 2.67 -16.41
N TYR A 72 8.29 1.95 -15.39
CA TYR A 72 9.08 0.92 -14.70
C TYR A 72 8.53 -0.51 -14.82
N LEU A 73 7.37 -0.68 -15.47
CA LEU A 73 6.69 -1.99 -15.54
C LEU A 73 6.64 -2.45 -17.00
N ASN A 74 6.98 -3.72 -17.22
CA ASN A 74 6.95 -4.36 -18.53
C ASN A 74 5.54 -4.88 -18.80
N LEU A 75 4.67 -4.03 -19.36
CA LEU A 75 3.24 -4.32 -19.47
C LEU A 75 2.85 -4.96 -20.81
N GLU A 76 3.60 -4.69 -21.87
CA GLU A 76 3.22 -5.03 -23.26
C GLU A 76 3.05 -6.52 -23.51
N GLN A 77 3.71 -7.38 -22.72
CA GLN A 77 3.63 -8.83 -22.87
C GLN A 77 2.37 -9.43 -22.22
N SER A 78 1.80 -8.75 -21.23
CA SER A 78 0.72 -9.29 -20.40
C SER A 78 -0.60 -8.53 -20.56
N TYR A 79 -0.56 -7.28 -21.02
CA TYR A 79 -1.72 -6.40 -21.06
C TYR A 79 -1.87 -5.67 -22.38
N ARG A 80 -3.14 -5.33 -22.70
CA ARG A 80 -3.45 -4.42 -23.79
C ARG A 80 -3.11 -3.01 -23.36
N ILE A 81 -2.16 -2.39 -24.04
CA ILE A 81 -1.79 -1.00 -23.77
C ILE A 81 -2.73 -0.07 -24.51
N HIS A 82 -3.38 0.84 -23.79
CA HIS A 82 -4.17 1.90 -24.42
C HIS A 82 -3.42 3.23 -24.44
N THR A 83 -3.67 4.00 -25.49
CA THR A 83 -3.10 5.33 -25.70
C THR A 83 -4.05 6.45 -25.28
N ILE A 84 -5.15 6.12 -24.60
CA ILE A 84 -6.12 7.12 -24.12
C ILE A 84 -5.38 8.11 -23.22
N SER A 85 -5.12 9.31 -23.72
CA SER A 85 -4.69 10.44 -22.92
C SER A 85 -5.88 10.89 -22.08
N PRO A 86 -5.82 10.85 -20.75
CA PRO A 86 -6.86 11.43 -19.95
C PRO A 86 -6.93 12.94 -20.25
N SER A 87 -8.12 13.43 -20.60
CA SER A 87 -8.47 14.85 -20.47
C SER A 87 -8.61 15.27 -18.99
N VAL A 88 -8.44 14.34 -18.06
CA VAL A 88 -8.55 14.55 -16.62
C VAL A 88 -7.16 14.88 -16.05
N PRO A 89 -7.01 15.97 -15.27
CA PRO A 89 -5.73 16.36 -14.69
C PRO A 89 -5.10 15.24 -13.84
N GLN A 90 -3.78 15.09 -13.94
CA GLN A 90 -2.96 14.09 -13.23
C GLN A 90 -3.06 14.19 -11.69
N ASP A 91 -3.54 15.32 -11.15
CA ASP A 91 -3.59 15.61 -9.72
C ASP A 91 -4.99 15.50 -9.08
N VAL A 92 -5.99 14.98 -9.81
CA VAL A 92 -7.27 14.70 -9.18
C VAL A 92 -7.09 13.47 -8.29
N ASP A 93 -6.85 13.66 -6.97
CA ASP A 93 -7.18 12.66 -5.93
C ASP A 93 -8.52 12.11 -6.37
N PRO A 94 -8.64 10.83 -6.80
CA PRO A 94 -9.81 10.33 -7.53
C PRO A 94 -11.02 10.65 -6.69
N GLY A 95 -11.62 11.80 -7.00
CA GLY A 95 -12.48 12.49 -6.07
C GLY A 95 -13.70 11.64 -6.07
N THR A 96 -13.80 10.77 -5.07
CA THR A 96 -14.79 9.71 -4.98
C THR A 96 -16.17 10.25 -5.27
N THR A 97 -16.40 11.50 -4.84
CA THR A 97 -17.60 12.29 -5.03
C THR A 97 -17.81 12.82 -6.45
N GLY A 98 -16.78 13.40 -7.10
CA GLY A 98 -16.92 14.04 -8.43
C GLY A 98 -17.13 13.01 -9.55
N LEU A 99 -16.31 11.97 -9.56
CA LEU A 99 -16.45 10.85 -10.48
C LEU A 99 -17.75 10.08 -10.22
N PHE A 100 -18.15 9.89 -8.97
CA PHE A 100 -19.41 9.23 -8.63
C PHE A 100 -20.65 10.03 -9.02
N LEU A 101 -20.66 11.35 -8.85
CA LEU A 101 -21.79 12.18 -9.29
C LEU A 101 -21.93 12.18 -10.81
N ALA A 102 -20.80 12.22 -11.53
CA ALA A 102 -20.81 12.04 -12.99
C ALA A 102 -21.32 10.63 -13.37
N ASP A 103 -20.87 9.60 -12.65
CA ASP A 103 -21.30 8.22 -12.83
C ASP A 103 -22.79 7.98 -12.48
N LEU A 104 -23.33 8.59 -11.44
CA LEU A 104 -24.74 8.41 -11.08
C LEU A 104 -25.67 9.16 -12.03
N ARG A 105 -25.22 10.31 -12.56
CA ARG A 105 -25.97 11.11 -13.53
C ARG A 105 -25.99 10.52 -14.92
N SER A 106 -25.07 9.62 -15.25
CA SER A 106 -25.07 8.90 -16.52
C SER A 106 -26.17 7.83 -16.53
N HIS A 107 -27.16 7.94 -17.42
CA HIS A 107 -28.19 6.91 -17.58
C HIS A 107 -27.57 5.61 -18.10
N PRO A 108 -27.97 4.43 -17.59
CA PRO A 108 -27.48 3.13 -18.06
C PRO A 108 -27.59 2.91 -19.58
N GLY A 109 -28.53 3.60 -20.23
CA GLY A 109 -28.78 3.52 -21.68
C GLY A 109 -28.34 4.72 -22.51
N GLU A 110 -27.97 5.87 -21.93
CA GLU A 110 -27.54 7.07 -22.69
C GLU A 110 -26.02 7.28 -22.69
N VAL A 111 -25.26 6.44 -21.97
CA VAL A 111 -23.81 6.32 -22.20
C VAL A 111 -23.61 5.62 -23.53
N SER A 112 -23.71 6.40 -24.61
CA SER A 112 -23.35 5.93 -25.94
C SER A 112 -21.96 5.28 -25.91
N LEU A 113 -21.88 4.01 -26.32
CA LEU A 113 -20.73 3.40 -26.98
C LEU A 113 -19.36 3.34 -26.27
N ARG A 114 -19.28 3.36 -24.93
CA ARG A 114 -18.11 2.78 -24.22
C ARG A 114 -18.57 1.99 -23.00
N ARG A 115 -18.79 0.70 -23.20
CA ARG A 115 -19.10 -0.26 -22.13
C ARG A 115 -17.80 -0.66 -21.39
N GLU A 116 -17.11 0.32 -20.81
CA GLU A 116 -15.72 0.23 -20.33
C GLU A 116 -15.62 0.76 -18.89
N LEU A 117 -14.85 0.09 -18.01
CA LEU A 117 -14.62 0.56 -16.63
C LEU A 117 -13.37 1.44 -16.53
N PHE A 118 -13.52 2.76 -16.44
CA PHE A 118 -12.38 3.69 -16.26
C PHE A 118 -12.17 4.09 -14.81
N ARG A 119 -11.12 3.57 -14.13
CA ARG A 119 -10.80 3.88 -12.72
C ARG A 119 -9.29 3.91 -12.46
N SER A 120 -8.89 4.29 -11.25
CA SER A 120 -7.53 4.03 -10.76
C SER A 120 -7.38 2.59 -10.26
N PHE A 121 -8.42 2.00 -9.66
CA PHE A 121 -8.37 0.68 -9.01
C PHE A 121 -7.41 0.61 -7.81
N PHE A 122 -7.13 1.74 -7.16
CA PHE A 122 -6.28 1.75 -5.96
C PHE A 122 -7.09 1.49 -4.69
N TYR A 123 -8.35 1.93 -4.66
CA TYR A 123 -9.14 1.99 -3.45
C TYR A 123 -10.05 0.77 -3.30
N LYS A 124 -10.37 0.41 -2.05
CA LYS A 124 -11.22 -0.76 -1.74
C LYS A 124 -12.57 -0.76 -2.47
N TYR A 125 -13.16 0.41 -2.68
CA TYR A 125 -14.47 0.51 -3.32
C TYR A 125 -14.42 0.29 -4.83
N ASP A 126 -13.25 0.37 -5.47
CA ASP A 126 -13.11 0.14 -6.92
C ASP A 126 -13.34 -1.32 -7.28
N ILE A 127 -13.13 -2.23 -6.33
CA ILE A 127 -13.34 -3.67 -6.47
C ILE A 127 -14.52 -4.21 -5.65
N SER A 128 -15.27 -3.33 -4.99
CA SER A 128 -16.48 -3.70 -4.23
C SER A 128 -17.56 -4.28 -5.15
N PRO A 129 -18.35 -5.29 -4.73
CA PRO A 129 -18.41 -5.87 -3.38
C PRO A 129 -17.33 -6.92 -3.09
N PHE A 130 -16.46 -7.23 -4.04
CA PHE A 130 -15.42 -8.22 -3.86
C PHE A 130 -14.34 -7.74 -2.87
N LYS A 131 -13.81 -8.67 -2.09
CA LYS A 131 -12.77 -8.41 -1.09
C LYS A 131 -11.73 -9.53 -1.20
N PRO A 132 -10.56 -9.28 -1.78
CA PRO A 132 -9.50 -10.28 -1.81
C PRO A 132 -9.03 -10.55 -0.38
N SER A 133 -8.89 -11.83 -0.04
CA SER A 133 -8.15 -12.31 1.12
C SER A 133 -6.65 -11.99 0.99
N LEU A 134 -5.91 -12.07 2.10
CA LEU A 134 -4.45 -11.90 2.06
C LEU A 134 -3.75 -12.93 1.14
N THR A 135 -4.24 -14.16 1.10
CA THR A 135 -3.71 -15.21 0.21
C THR A 135 -4.03 -14.95 -1.26
N GLU A 136 -5.21 -14.41 -1.57
CA GLU A 136 -5.52 -13.95 -2.92
C GLU A 136 -4.63 -12.77 -3.32
N TYR A 137 -4.39 -11.80 -2.42
CA TYR A 137 -3.39 -10.75 -2.66
C TYR A 137 -2.01 -11.35 -2.94
N ARG A 138 -1.54 -12.26 -2.08
CA ARG A 138 -0.24 -12.91 -2.20
C ARG A 138 -0.09 -13.60 -3.56
N THR A 139 -1.08 -14.40 -3.94
CA THR A 139 -1.13 -15.10 -5.23
C THR A 139 -1.11 -14.11 -6.40
N LEU A 140 -1.92 -13.06 -6.36
CA LEU A 140 -2.00 -12.08 -7.44
C LEU A 140 -0.72 -11.24 -7.56
N PHE A 141 -0.12 -10.83 -6.43
CA PHE A 141 1.16 -10.13 -6.47
C PHE A 141 2.26 -11.00 -7.07
N GLN A 142 2.34 -12.28 -6.71
CA GLN A 142 3.34 -13.20 -7.28
C GLN A 142 3.09 -13.53 -8.76
N THR A 143 1.84 -13.80 -9.14
CA THR A 143 1.53 -14.33 -10.48
C THR A 143 1.26 -13.23 -11.51
N LYS A 144 0.83 -12.04 -11.08
CA LYS A 144 0.43 -10.95 -11.97
C LYS A 144 1.33 -9.74 -11.86
N ALA A 145 1.71 -9.32 -10.65
CA ALA A 145 2.48 -8.10 -10.46
C ALA A 145 3.99 -8.35 -10.61
N LEU A 146 4.54 -9.38 -9.98
CA LEU A 146 5.96 -9.70 -9.99
C LEU A 146 6.55 -9.86 -11.40
N PRO A 147 5.90 -10.55 -12.37
CA PRO A 147 6.45 -10.71 -13.72
C PRO A 147 6.63 -9.38 -14.48
N LEU A 148 5.94 -8.32 -14.05
CA LEU A 148 6.00 -7.00 -14.68
C LEU A 148 7.16 -6.16 -14.14
N ILE A 149 7.76 -6.57 -13.02
CA ILE A 149 8.79 -5.82 -12.32
C ILE A 149 10.16 -6.27 -12.82
N SER A 150 10.94 -5.32 -13.36
CA SER A 150 12.35 -5.56 -13.65
C SER A 150 13.14 -5.60 -12.34
N SER A 151 13.64 -6.77 -11.96
CA SER A 151 14.47 -6.96 -10.77
C SER A 151 15.56 -7.99 -10.99
N ARG A 152 16.59 -7.95 -10.15
CA ARG A 152 17.70 -8.91 -10.14
C ARG A 152 17.96 -9.39 -8.71
N ALA A 153 18.65 -10.52 -8.56
CA ALA A 153 19.16 -10.92 -7.26
C ALA A 153 20.10 -9.83 -6.73
N SER A 154 19.87 -9.37 -5.50
CA SER A 154 20.73 -8.38 -4.86
C SER A 154 21.96 -9.06 -4.28
N GLN A 155 23.15 -8.62 -4.70
CA GLN A 155 24.43 -9.10 -4.15
C GLN A 155 24.67 -8.61 -2.71
N ARG A 156 23.84 -7.69 -2.20
CA ARG A 156 23.96 -7.12 -0.86
C ARG A 156 23.09 -7.83 0.18
N VAL A 157 22.30 -8.83 -0.23
CA VAL A 157 21.33 -9.53 0.62
C VAL A 157 21.66 -11.02 0.61
N THR A 158 21.92 -11.57 1.78
CA THR A 158 22.03 -13.02 2.04
C THR A 158 20.76 -13.52 2.72
N ASP A 159 20.70 -14.83 2.99
CA ASP A 159 19.56 -15.46 3.64
C ASP A 159 19.37 -14.98 5.11
N GLU A 160 20.44 -14.53 5.74
CA GLU A 160 20.49 -14.02 7.13
C GLU A 160 20.26 -12.51 7.22
N THR A 161 20.41 -11.76 6.12
CA THR A 161 20.26 -10.29 6.13
C THR A 161 18.84 -9.90 6.57
N LEU A 162 18.76 -9.00 7.55
CA LEU A 162 17.55 -8.23 7.83
C LEU A 162 17.50 -7.01 6.92
N VAL A 163 16.59 -7.03 5.94
CA VAL A 163 16.34 -5.88 5.09
C VAL A 163 15.28 -5.00 5.75
N ILE A 164 15.60 -3.72 5.95
CA ILE A 164 14.70 -2.75 6.58
C ILE A 164 14.37 -1.66 5.57
N HIS A 165 13.13 -1.62 5.08
CA HIS A 165 12.69 -0.49 4.27
C HIS A 165 12.26 0.68 5.17
N MET A 166 13.01 1.78 5.12
CA MET A 166 12.68 3.03 5.81
C MET A 166 12.22 4.08 4.81
N ARG A 167 10.93 4.44 4.86
CA ARG A 167 10.41 5.51 4.02
C ARG A 167 11.01 6.85 4.45
N SER A 168 11.40 7.66 3.48
CA SER A 168 11.89 9.03 3.67
C SER A 168 11.10 9.97 2.76
N GLY A 169 11.65 11.09 2.27
CA GLY A 169 10.98 11.88 1.24
C GLY A 169 9.77 12.69 1.72
N ASP A 170 8.64 12.47 1.04
CA ASP A 170 7.40 13.24 1.14
C ASP A 170 6.82 13.31 2.55
N VAL A 171 6.97 12.22 3.30
CA VAL A 171 6.52 12.10 4.69
C VAL A 171 7.24 13.05 5.65
N PHE A 172 8.44 13.53 5.28
CA PHE A 172 9.25 14.46 6.08
C PHE A 172 9.26 15.89 5.50
N GLN A 173 8.29 16.24 4.65
CA GLN A 173 8.08 17.61 4.18
C GLN A 173 7.27 18.46 5.18
N LYS A 174 7.13 19.77 4.92
CA LYS A 174 6.46 20.74 5.82
C LYS A 174 4.97 20.45 6.04
N LYS A 175 4.29 19.85 5.06
CA LYS A 175 2.86 19.51 5.10
C LYS A 175 2.67 18.05 4.65
N PRO A 176 3.12 17.07 5.45
CA PRO A 176 3.07 15.67 5.04
C PRO A 176 1.63 15.15 5.10
N HIS A 177 1.38 14.02 4.44
CA HIS A 177 0.10 13.35 4.57
C HIS A 177 -0.07 12.78 6.01
N PRO A 178 -1.18 13.06 6.71
CA PRO A 178 -1.31 12.77 8.14
C PRO A 178 -1.38 11.28 8.49
N ALA A 179 -1.62 10.41 7.50
CA ALA A 179 -1.57 8.97 7.71
C ALA A 179 -0.17 8.35 7.62
N TYR A 180 0.82 9.06 7.10
CA TYR A 180 2.12 8.46 6.78
C TYR A 180 3.04 8.38 8.00
N VAL A 181 2.49 8.11 9.19
CA VAL A 181 3.28 7.92 10.41
C VAL A 181 4.35 6.85 10.17
N GLN A 182 5.60 7.14 10.55
CA GLN A 182 6.72 6.21 10.42
C GLN A 182 7.09 5.56 11.76
N PRO A 183 7.57 4.30 11.78
CA PRO A 183 7.95 3.63 13.01
C PRO A 183 9.14 4.31 13.72
N PRO A 184 9.19 4.28 15.07
CA PRO A 184 10.30 4.81 15.84
C PRO A 184 11.54 3.91 15.79
N VAL A 185 12.70 4.41 16.22
CA VAL A 185 13.95 3.65 16.37
C VAL A 185 13.73 2.37 17.18
N SER A 186 12.99 2.45 18.29
CA SER A 186 12.74 1.32 19.18
C SER A 186 12.07 0.14 18.49
N PHE A 187 11.24 0.38 17.46
CA PHE A 187 10.60 -0.67 16.69
C PHE A 187 11.63 -1.52 15.94
N TYR A 188 12.60 -0.88 15.29
CA TYR A 188 13.66 -1.59 14.58
C TYR A 188 14.60 -2.32 15.55
N LEU A 189 15.00 -1.65 16.64
CA LEU A 189 15.85 -2.26 17.68
C LEU A 189 15.21 -3.50 18.28
N LYS A 190 13.91 -3.45 18.59
CA LYS A 190 13.17 -4.58 19.15
C LYS A 190 13.21 -5.79 18.22
N ILE A 191 13.04 -5.61 16.91
CA ILE A 191 13.12 -6.70 15.92
C ILE A 191 14.56 -7.24 15.85
N ILE A 192 15.54 -6.35 15.76
CA ILE A 192 16.96 -6.73 15.64
C ILE A 192 17.38 -7.60 16.83
N GLU A 193 17.03 -7.19 18.05
CA GLU A 193 17.42 -7.87 19.28
C GLU A 193 16.63 -9.16 19.53
N GLU A 194 15.31 -9.13 19.38
CA GLU A 194 14.44 -10.30 19.64
C GLU A 194 14.81 -11.49 18.74
N PHE A 195 15.18 -11.20 17.48
CA PHE A 195 15.52 -12.21 16.49
C PHE A 195 17.04 -12.32 16.23
N ASN A 196 17.86 -11.65 17.04
CA ASN A 196 19.33 -11.69 16.99
C ASN A 196 19.95 -11.41 15.60
N PHE A 197 19.38 -10.46 14.86
CA PHE A 197 19.92 -10.08 13.55
C PHE A 197 21.24 -9.31 13.70
N THR A 198 22.26 -9.73 12.93
CA THR A 198 23.60 -9.11 12.95
C THR A 198 24.00 -8.47 11.63
N ASP A 199 23.49 -8.98 10.49
CA ASP A 199 23.61 -8.34 9.19
C ASP A 199 22.33 -7.58 8.85
N ILE A 200 22.44 -6.26 8.73
CA ILE A 200 21.31 -5.35 8.57
C ILE A 200 21.56 -4.44 7.36
N LEU A 201 20.57 -4.39 6.48
CA LEU A 201 20.55 -3.50 5.32
C LEU A 201 19.32 -2.58 5.38
N ILE A 202 19.54 -1.29 5.59
CA ILE A 202 18.50 -0.26 5.44
C ILE A 202 18.38 0.11 3.96
N VAL A 203 17.17 0.03 3.41
CA VAL A 203 16.80 0.51 2.07
C VAL A 203 15.94 1.76 2.23
N THR A 204 16.39 2.88 1.65
CA THR A 204 15.74 4.19 1.83
C THR A 204 16.00 5.14 0.66
N GLN A 205 15.24 6.24 0.59
CA GLN A 205 15.49 7.29 -0.41
C GLN A 205 16.75 8.09 -0.06
N ASN A 206 17.42 8.64 -1.07
CA ASN A 206 18.71 9.32 -0.96
C ASN A 206 18.71 10.68 -0.22
N ASP A 207 17.58 11.11 0.34
CA ASP A 207 17.47 12.38 1.07
C ASP A 207 17.68 12.24 2.58
N PHE A 208 17.69 11.00 3.12
CA PHE A 208 17.94 10.67 4.52
C PHE A 208 17.14 11.48 5.55
N ARG A 209 15.94 11.97 5.18
CA ARG A 209 15.11 12.83 6.04
C ARG A 209 14.49 12.11 7.22
N ASN A 210 14.42 10.77 7.17
CA ASN A 210 13.97 9.95 8.28
C ASN A 210 15.02 9.92 9.39
N PRO A 211 14.73 10.49 10.58
CA PRO A 211 15.74 10.64 11.63
C PRO A 211 16.20 9.29 12.20
N CYS A 212 15.41 8.21 12.04
CA CYS A 212 15.77 6.88 12.52
C CYS A 212 16.97 6.28 11.78
N ILE A 213 17.26 6.70 10.54
CA ILE A 213 18.33 6.11 9.72
C ILE A 213 19.70 6.38 10.36
N GLU A 214 20.03 7.66 10.55
CA GLU A 214 21.31 8.04 11.15
C GLU A 214 21.41 7.60 12.61
N HIS A 215 20.30 7.64 13.35
CA HIS A 215 20.31 7.21 14.74
C HIS A 215 20.58 5.70 14.89
N LEU A 216 19.98 4.85 14.05
CA LEU A 216 20.29 3.42 14.07
C LEU A 216 21.73 3.12 13.64
N LYS A 217 22.25 3.86 12.66
CA LYS A 217 23.64 3.73 12.23
C LYS A 217 24.63 4.11 13.33
N GLN A 218 24.30 5.09 14.17
CA GLN A 218 25.09 5.45 15.35
C GLN A 218 25.06 4.36 16.43
N LEU A 219 23.88 3.77 16.68
CA LEU A 219 23.72 2.71 17.68
C LEU A 219 24.33 1.38 17.23
N ILE A 220 24.28 1.09 15.93
CA ILE A 220 24.75 -0.17 15.34
C ILE A 220 25.63 0.18 14.12
N PRO A 221 26.94 0.42 14.33
CA PRO A 221 27.85 0.86 13.26
C PRO A 221 27.99 -0.09 12.08
N THR A 222 27.63 -1.37 12.24
CA THR A 222 27.64 -2.38 11.18
C THR A 222 26.45 -2.29 10.22
N VAL A 223 25.43 -1.48 10.54
CA VAL A 223 24.26 -1.29 9.66
C VAL A 223 24.69 -0.70 8.33
N ARG A 224 24.36 -1.40 7.25
CA ARG A 224 24.58 -0.94 5.89
C ARG A 224 23.38 -0.13 5.44
N VAL A 225 23.63 0.97 4.73
CA VAL A 225 22.56 1.77 4.13
C VAL A 225 22.68 1.71 2.60
N GLN A 226 21.54 1.48 1.96
CA GLN A 226 21.34 1.58 0.54
C GLN A 226 20.35 2.72 0.27
N ALA A 227 20.82 3.69 -0.50
CA ALA A 227 19.98 4.74 -1.05
C ALA A 227 20.35 4.94 -2.52
N SER A 228 19.90 3.99 -3.34
CA SER A 228 20.34 3.80 -4.72
C SER A 228 19.19 4.03 -5.71
N THR A 229 19.21 3.33 -6.84
CA THR A 229 18.13 3.37 -7.83
C THR A 229 16.89 2.63 -7.34
N LEU A 230 15.73 2.95 -7.91
CA LEU A 230 14.48 2.25 -7.61
C LEU A 230 14.62 0.75 -7.89
N GLU A 231 15.30 0.39 -8.98
CA GLU A 231 15.56 -0.99 -9.40
C GLU A 231 16.42 -1.75 -8.39
N ASP A 232 17.43 -1.11 -7.80
CA ASP A 232 18.26 -1.69 -6.75
C ASP A 232 17.48 -1.87 -5.44
N ASP A 233 16.61 -0.92 -5.10
CA ASP A 233 15.76 -0.97 -3.91
C ASP A 233 14.70 -2.08 -4.04
N ILE A 234 14.07 -2.19 -5.20
CA ILE A 234 13.19 -3.32 -5.56
C ILE A 234 13.95 -4.64 -5.41
N SER A 235 15.14 -4.73 -5.99
CA SER A 235 15.96 -5.95 -5.99
C SER A 235 16.35 -6.38 -4.58
N ALA A 236 16.73 -5.42 -3.72
CA ALA A 236 17.04 -5.69 -2.32
C ALA A 236 15.81 -6.20 -1.54
N ILE A 237 14.65 -5.55 -1.70
CA ILE A 237 13.42 -5.96 -1.02
C ILE A 237 12.93 -7.32 -1.51
N LEU A 238 12.93 -7.58 -2.83
CA LEU A 238 12.49 -8.86 -3.38
C LEU A 238 13.41 -10.02 -3.04
N SER A 239 14.71 -9.76 -2.84
CA SER A 239 15.71 -10.77 -2.42
C SER A 239 15.63 -11.10 -0.91
N ALA A 240 14.96 -10.28 -0.11
CA ALA A 240 14.95 -10.42 1.35
C ALA A 240 14.18 -11.65 1.82
N ARG A 241 14.79 -12.45 2.71
CA ARG A 241 14.08 -13.46 3.50
C ARG A 241 13.46 -12.89 4.76
N ASN A 242 14.13 -11.92 5.38
CA ASN A 242 13.71 -11.22 6.59
C ASN A 242 13.51 -9.74 6.23
N LEU A 243 12.26 -9.27 6.24
CA LEU A 243 11.92 -7.93 5.77
C LEU A 243 11.15 -7.16 6.84
N VAL A 244 11.65 -5.98 7.19
CA VAL A 244 10.93 -4.98 7.98
C VAL A 244 10.36 -3.92 7.05
N THR A 245 9.06 -3.64 7.20
CA THR A 245 8.38 -2.63 6.38
C THR A 245 8.15 -1.32 7.14
N ALA A 246 8.16 -0.23 6.40
CA ALA A 246 7.59 1.05 6.82
C ALA A 246 6.08 1.10 6.51
N PHE A 247 5.40 2.16 6.95
CA PHE A 247 4.05 2.50 6.46
C PHE A 247 4.12 2.97 4.98
N SER A 248 4.22 2.01 4.06
CA SER A 248 4.47 2.25 2.63
C SER A 248 3.83 1.18 1.75
N THR A 249 3.15 1.63 0.69
CA THR A 249 2.56 0.76 -0.36
C THR A 249 3.64 0.02 -1.12
N PHE A 250 4.80 0.65 -1.28
CA PHE A 250 5.95 0.09 -1.95
C PHE A 250 6.46 -1.18 -1.26
N SER A 251 6.84 -1.10 0.02
CA SER A 251 7.41 -2.26 0.72
C SER A 251 6.39 -3.36 0.98
N ILE A 252 5.12 -3.02 1.23
CA ILE A 252 4.07 -4.03 1.44
C ILE A 252 3.75 -4.77 0.13
N ALA A 253 3.62 -4.06 -1.00
CA ALA A 253 3.38 -4.69 -2.29
C ALA A 253 4.52 -5.62 -2.70
N LEU A 254 5.78 -5.18 -2.52
CA LEU A 254 6.95 -6.01 -2.82
C LEU A 254 7.10 -7.19 -1.86
N ALA A 255 6.78 -7.04 -0.58
CA ALA A 255 6.75 -8.15 0.37
C ALA A 255 5.79 -9.25 -0.11
N PHE A 256 4.57 -8.85 -0.52
CA PHE A 256 3.58 -9.77 -1.06
C PHE A 256 3.92 -10.30 -2.46
N ALA A 257 4.77 -9.63 -3.22
CA ALA A 257 5.27 -10.13 -4.50
C ALA A 257 6.46 -11.09 -4.34
N SER A 258 7.33 -10.91 -3.34
CA SER A 258 8.58 -11.67 -3.19
C SER A 258 8.34 -13.17 -3.03
N THR A 259 9.00 -14.00 -3.83
CA THR A 259 9.01 -15.45 -3.66
C THR A 259 10.01 -15.94 -2.59
N GLN A 260 10.86 -15.03 -2.07
CA GLN A 260 11.96 -15.36 -1.17
C GLN A 260 11.61 -15.15 0.30
N ILE A 261 10.68 -14.23 0.59
CA ILE A 261 10.34 -13.82 1.95
C ILE A 261 9.92 -15.01 2.82
N LYS A 262 10.40 -15.01 4.07
CA LYS A 262 10.08 -15.98 5.11
C LYS A 262 9.55 -15.32 6.37
N GLN A 263 10.07 -14.15 6.71
CA GLN A 263 9.64 -13.38 7.87
C GLN A 263 9.36 -11.93 7.45
N LEU A 264 8.15 -11.46 7.75
CA LEU A 264 7.71 -10.11 7.46
C LEU A 264 7.33 -9.39 8.75
N TYR A 265 8.03 -8.31 9.08
CA TYR A 265 7.77 -7.49 10.27
C TYR A 265 7.06 -6.19 9.85
N ILE A 266 5.89 -5.94 10.44
CA ILE A 266 5.04 -4.78 10.08
C ILE A 266 4.67 -3.96 11.31
N PRO A 267 4.81 -2.62 11.28
CA PRO A 267 4.36 -1.76 12.36
C PRO A 267 2.82 -1.72 12.42
N GLN A 268 2.27 -1.89 13.61
CA GLN A 268 0.86 -1.68 13.90
C GLN A 268 0.65 -0.43 14.75
N LEU A 269 0.05 0.58 14.12
CA LEU A 269 -0.17 1.89 14.72
C LEU A 269 -1.64 2.10 15.04
N GLN A 270 -1.91 2.88 16.09
CA GLN A 270 -3.28 3.28 16.42
C GLN A 270 -3.82 4.24 15.34
N VAL A 271 -5.10 4.14 15.03
CA VAL A 271 -5.79 5.10 14.15
C VAL A 271 -6.47 6.16 14.99
N LYS A 272 -6.27 7.43 14.64
CA LYS A 272 -7.01 8.53 15.24
C LYS A 272 -8.52 8.30 15.03
N LYS A 273 -9.29 8.38 16.12
CA LYS A 273 -10.72 8.06 16.17
C LYS A 273 -11.58 8.62 15.02
N ASP A 274 -11.32 9.86 14.61
CA ASP A 274 -12.11 10.55 13.57
C ASP A 274 -11.45 10.50 12.18
N TYR A 275 -10.45 9.64 11.97
CA TYR A 275 -9.72 9.54 10.71
C TYR A 275 -10.44 8.65 9.68
N TRP A 276 -11.48 9.23 9.07
CA TRP A 276 -12.40 8.58 8.13
C TRP A 276 -11.75 8.08 6.83
N ARG A 277 -10.56 8.56 6.46
CA ARG A 277 -9.88 8.17 5.20
C ARG A 277 -9.50 6.68 5.15
N THR A 278 -9.33 6.03 6.31
CA THR A 278 -9.07 4.57 6.40
C THR A 278 -10.20 3.72 5.83
N LEU A 279 -11.41 4.25 5.69
CA LEU A 279 -12.56 3.57 5.08
C LEU A 279 -12.33 3.20 3.61
N PHE A 280 -11.47 3.94 2.91
CA PHE A 280 -11.22 3.78 1.47
C PHE A 280 -9.97 2.97 1.15
N TRP A 281 -9.11 2.74 2.14
CA TRP A 281 -7.85 2.05 1.93
C TRP A 281 -8.06 0.60 1.51
N SER A 282 -7.16 0.11 0.66
CA SER A 282 -7.19 -1.28 0.24
C SER A 282 -7.05 -2.21 1.46
N PRO A 283 -7.67 -3.40 1.43
CA PRO A 283 -7.57 -4.37 2.52
C PRO A 283 -6.12 -4.66 2.95
N ILE A 284 -5.18 -4.75 2.01
CA ILE A 284 -3.77 -5.01 2.33
C ILE A 284 -3.13 -3.88 3.16
N PHE A 285 -3.64 -2.65 3.08
CA PHE A 285 -3.17 -1.52 3.90
C PHE A 285 -3.60 -1.60 5.36
N LYS A 286 -4.70 -2.31 5.64
CA LYS A 286 -5.21 -2.48 7.01
C LYS A 286 -4.30 -3.31 7.90
N LEU A 287 -3.37 -4.06 7.32
CA LEU A 287 -2.31 -4.79 8.05
C LEU A 287 -1.55 -3.89 9.03
N ALA A 288 -1.36 -2.62 8.66
CA ALA A 288 -0.60 -1.67 9.46
C ALA A 288 -1.35 -1.05 10.66
N PHE A 289 -2.62 -1.41 10.89
CA PHE A 289 -3.40 -0.83 12.01
C PHE A 289 -4.63 -1.65 12.47
N GLN A 290 -4.91 -2.82 11.89
CA GLN A 290 -5.99 -3.72 12.32
C GLN A 290 -5.51 -5.18 12.28
N SER A 291 -4.93 -5.71 13.38
CA SER A 291 -4.64 -7.16 13.49
C SER A 291 -5.90 -7.99 13.70
N ASN A 292 -6.83 -7.53 14.56
CA ASN A 292 -7.94 -8.36 15.03
C ASN A 292 -8.87 -8.90 13.91
N ASP A 293 -9.01 -8.17 12.79
CA ASP A 293 -9.86 -8.61 11.65
C ASP A 293 -9.17 -9.68 10.77
N TYR A 294 -7.85 -9.88 10.93
CA TYR A 294 -7.03 -10.69 10.03
C TYR A 294 -6.28 -11.84 10.71
N ASN A 295 -6.41 -12.03 12.02
CA ASN A 295 -5.69 -13.08 12.76
C ASN A 295 -5.83 -14.46 12.09
N ASN A 296 -7.03 -14.84 11.65
CA ASN A 296 -7.26 -16.13 10.98
C ASN A 296 -6.75 -16.18 9.54
N GLN A 297 -6.49 -15.04 8.89
CA GLN A 297 -5.95 -14.99 7.52
C GLN A 297 -4.43 -15.10 7.49
N PHE A 298 -3.74 -14.74 8.58
CA PHE A 298 -2.29 -14.80 8.65
C PHE A 298 -1.77 -16.24 8.56
N GLU A 299 -2.50 -17.21 9.10
CA GLU A 299 -2.14 -18.63 9.08
C GLU A 299 -2.06 -19.23 7.67
N SER A 300 -2.67 -18.56 6.68
CA SER A 300 -2.73 -19.04 5.30
C SER A 300 -1.67 -18.46 4.36
N LEU A 301 -0.74 -17.66 4.89
CA LEU A 301 0.39 -17.12 4.13
C LEU A 301 1.56 -18.12 4.10
N ASP A 302 2.34 -18.09 3.02
CA ASP A 302 3.56 -18.91 2.82
C ASP A 302 4.80 -18.34 3.53
N PHE A 303 4.61 -17.33 4.38
CA PHE A 303 5.63 -16.70 5.22
C PHE A 303 5.04 -16.31 6.58
N THR A 304 5.88 -16.17 7.58
CA THR A 304 5.47 -15.73 8.92
C THR A 304 5.35 -14.22 8.96
N LEU A 305 4.17 -13.73 9.36
CA LEU A 305 3.90 -12.32 9.56
C LEU A 305 4.00 -11.97 11.05
N TYR A 306 4.86 -11.01 11.39
CA TYR A 306 5.02 -10.46 12.72
C TYR A 306 4.46 -9.03 12.77
N PRO A 307 3.19 -8.84 13.16
CA PRO A 307 2.67 -7.52 13.47
C PRO A 307 3.23 -7.03 14.81
N ILE A 308 3.85 -5.85 14.86
CA ILE A 308 4.34 -5.28 16.13
C ILE A 308 3.54 -4.03 16.45
N LYS A 309 2.76 -4.09 17.54
CA LYS A 309 1.97 -2.96 18.03
C LYS A 309 2.86 -1.93 18.69
N ILE A 310 2.66 -0.68 18.32
CA ILE A 310 3.38 0.47 18.86
C ILE A 310 2.40 1.30 19.68
N HIS A 311 2.48 1.16 21.01
CA HIS A 311 1.65 1.88 21.98
C HIS A 311 2.24 3.27 22.26
N ASN A 312 1.46 4.18 22.85
CA ASN A 312 1.94 5.49 23.30
C ASN A 312 2.73 6.30 22.22
N TYR A 313 2.31 6.17 20.96
CA TYR A 313 2.99 6.76 19.82
C TYR A 313 2.03 7.59 18.94
N VAL A 314 2.56 8.23 17.91
CA VAL A 314 1.76 9.06 16.99
C VAL A 314 0.72 8.19 16.28
N ALA A 315 -0.55 8.57 16.39
CA ALA A 315 -1.63 7.87 15.71
C ALA A 315 -1.67 8.20 14.20
N ILE A 316 -2.08 7.24 13.38
CA ILE A 316 -2.43 7.43 11.98
C ILE A 316 -3.52 8.50 11.91
N GLY A 317 -3.26 9.58 11.16
CA GLY A 317 -4.14 10.74 11.06
C GLY A 317 -3.66 11.95 11.87
N ASP A 318 -2.62 11.79 12.68
CA ASP A 318 -2.01 12.87 13.48
C ASP A 318 -0.56 13.21 13.08
N TRP A 319 -0.01 12.57 12.04
CA TRP A 319 1.34 12.91 11.56
C TRP A 319 1.40 14.35 11.04
N LYS A 320 2.35 15.13 11.56
CA LYS A 320 2.60 16.54 11.20
C LYS A 320 4.07 16.81 10.89
N ASN A 321 4.97 15.85 11.15
CA ASN A 321 6.42 16.03 10.99
C ASN A 321 6.94 17.27 11.77
N ASN A 322 6.42 17.52 12.98
CA ASN A 322 6.96 18.55 13.86
C ASN A 322 8.11 18.00 14.71
N GLN A 323 8.86 18.89 15.37
CA GLN A 323 10.04 18.50 16.16
C GLN A 323 9.69 17.49 17.26
N ALA A 324 8.63 17.74 18.05
CA ALA A 324 8.20 16.81 19.10
C ALA A 324 7.89 15.40 18.59
N GLN A 325 7.29 15.28 17.39
CA GLN A 325 7.05 13.98 16.77
C GLN A 325 8.35 13.32 16.29
N ARG A 326 9.30 14.09 15.75
CA ARG A 326 10.63 13.58 15.38
C ARG A 326 11.42 13.11 16.60
N ASP A 327 11.39 13.88 17.68
CA ASP A 327 12.03 13.51 18.96
C ASP A 327 11.40 12.22 19.50
N LEU A 328 10.07 12.09 19.41
CA LEU A 328 9.38 10.86 19.76
C LEU A 328 9.79 9.67 18.86
N MET A 329 10.07 9.86 17.57
CA MET A 329 10.58 8.77 16.72
C MET A 329 11.91 8.22 17.26
N ILE A 330 12.76 9.07 17.84
CA ILE A 330 14.08 8.67 18.35
C ILE A 330 13.99 8.09 19.76
N HIS A 331 13.20 8.72 20.64
CA HIS A 331 13.19 8.44 22.08
C HIS A 331 12.03 7.57 22.57
N HIS A 332 11.15 7.10 21.67
CA HIS A 332 10.08 6.18 22.04
C HIS A 332 10.64 4.89 22.67
N SER A 333 10.00 4.41 23.75
CA SER A 333 10.49 3.28 24.54
C SER A 333 10.18 1.91 23.90
N ARG A 334 11.09 0.95 24.06
CA ARG A 334 10.88 -0.45 23.65
C ARG A 334 9.80 -1.16 24.48
N GLU A 335 9.55 -0.71 25.71
CA GLU A 335 8.51 -1.30 26.59
C GLU A 335 7.09 -1.07 26.06
N HIS A 336 6.91 -0.09 25.17
CA HIS A 336 5.65 0.22 24.52
C HIS A 336 5.44 -0.59 23.22
N LEU A 337 6.23 -1.64 23.00
CA LEU A 337 6.11 -2.53 21.85
C LEU A 337 5.63 -3.90 22.27
N SER A 338 4.69 -4.47 21.53
CA SER A 338 4.21 -5.85 21.73
C SER A 338 4.04 -6.59 20.41
N PHE A 339 4.52 -7.83 20.35
CA PHE A 339 4.25 -8.76 19.24
C PHE A 339 2.78 -9.23 19.24
#